data_AF-A0A3M5UYJ2-F1
#
_entry.id   AF-A0A3M5UYJ2-F1
#
_cell.length_a   1.000
_cell.length_b   1.000
_cell.length_c   1.000
_cell.angle_alpha   90.00
_cell.angle_beta   90.00
_cell.angle_gamma   90.00
#
_symmetry.space_group_name_H-M   'P 1'
#
loop_
_entity.id
_entity.type
_entity.pdbx_description
1 polymer ?
#
loop_
_entity_poly.entity_id
_entity_poly.type
_entity_poly.pdbx_seq_one_letter_code
_entity_poly.pdbx_strand_id
1 'polypeptide(L)' 'MGSQTVAGTTTYLYDSSGKLLGQTFYDGNGQKTSGQYWFWLDNMPLAQLTANFSSLGRR' A
#
# COMPACT_ATOMS: atom_id res chain seq x y z
N MET A 1 -31.30 -10.83 1.73
CA MET A 1 -30.52 -9.68 1.23
C MET A 1 -29.07 -9.90 1.66
N GLY A 2 -28.18 -10.27 0.74
CA GLY A 2 -26.77 -10.50 1.07
C GLY A 2 -26.03 -9.17 1.20
N SER A 3 -25.27 -9.00 2.28
CA SER A 3 -24.39 -7.84 2.46
C SER A 3 -23.32 -7.87 1.35
N GLN A 4 -23.35 -6.91 0.45
CA GLN A 4 -22.32 -6.75 -0.56
C GLN A 4 -21.12 -6.10 0.11
N THR A 5 -20.21 -6.91 0.64
CA THR A 5 -18.91 -6.44 1.10
C THR A 5 -18.18 -5.85 -0.09
N VAL A 6 -18.01 -4.53 -0.11
CA VAL A 6 -17.22 -3.87 -1.14
C VAL A 6 -15.75 -4.26 -0.89
N ALA A 7 -15.19 -5.08 -1.78
CA ALA A 7 -13.81 -5.53 -1.67
C ALA A 7 -12.87 -4.34 -1.89
N GLY A 8 -11.86 -4.22 -1.01
CA GLY A 8 -10.78 -3.25 -1.20
C GLY A 8 -9.88 -3.61 -2.37
N THR A 9 -8.99 -2.68 -2.75
CA THR A 9 -7.97 -2.88 -3.79
C THR A 9 -6.58 -2.82 -3.18
N THR A 10 -5.65 -3.63 -3.67
CA THR A 10 -4.22 -3.53 -3.33
C THR A 10 -3.42 -3.27 -4.60
N THR A 11 -2.60 -2.22 -4.60
CA THR A 11 -1.68 -1.92 -5.70
C THR A 11 -0.25 -2.21 -5.28
N TYR A 12 0.54 -2.79 -6.16
CA TYR A 12 1.96 -3.07 -5.95
C TYR A 12 2.82 -2.20 -6.88
N LEU A 13 3.90 -1.66 -6.31
CA LEU A 13 4.91 -0.87 -7.02
C LEU A 13 6.20 -1.68 -7.09
N TYR A 14 6.68 -1.93 -8.30
CA TYR A 14 7.93 -2.62 -8.56
C TYR A 14 8.91 -1.71 -9.29
N ASP A 15 10.21 -1.95 -9.13
CA ASP A 15 11.24 -1.35 -9.99
C ASP A 15 11.37 -2.10 -11.33
N SER A 16 12.26 -1.63 -12.20
CA SER A 16 12.52 -2.25 -13.50
C SER A 16 13.17 -3.64 -13.41
N SER A 17 13.72 -4.00 -12.25
CA SER A 17 14.26 -5.34 -11.98
C SER A 17 13.21 -6.32 -11.45
N GLY A 18 11.99 -5.84 -11.18
CA GLY A 18 10.89 -6.62 -10.61
C GLY A 18 10.87 -6.64 -9.07
N LYS A 19 11.67 -5.79 -8.42
CA LYS A 19 11.73 -5.72 -6.96
C LYS A 19 10.58 -4.92 -6.40
N LEU A 20 9.91 -5.45 -5.36
CA LEU A 20 8.82 -4.75 -4.68
C LEU A 20 9.36 -3.53 -3.91
N LEU A 21 8.94 -2.34 -4.34
CA LEU A 21 9.25 -1.06 -3.70
C LEU A 21 8.13 -0.59 -2.77
N GLY A 22 6.89 -1.02 -3.03
CA GLY A 22 5.80 -0.69 -2.14
C GLY A 22 4.47 -1.35 -2.47
N GLN A 23 3.57 -1.31 -1.52
CA GLN A 23 2.17 -1.67 -1.68
C GLN A 23 1.28 -0.61 -1.05
N THR A 24 0.12 -0.36 -1.65
CA THR A 24 -0.90 0.54 -1.11
C THR A 24 -2.24 -0.19 -1.05
N PHE A 25 -2.90 -0.08 0.09
CA PHE A 25 -4.21 -0.65 0.36
C PHE A 25 -5.26 0.43 0.23
N TYR A 26 -6.36 0.07 -0.42
CA TYR A 26 -7.51 0.93 -0.65
C TYR A 26 -8.76 0.26 -0.07
N ASP A 27 -9.65 1.05 0.50
CA ASP A 27 -10.98 0.59 0.89
C ASP A 27 -11.87 0.34 -0.34
N GLY A 28 -13.10 -0.12 -0.12
CA GLY A 28 -14.06 -0.38 -1.18
C GLY A 28 -14.48 0.87 -1.98
N ASN A 29 -14.22 2.07 -1.47
CA ASN A 29 -14.50 3.34 -2.13
C ASN A 29 -13.28 3.88 -2.89
N GLY A 30 -12.16 3.15 -2.90
CA GLY A 30 -10.92 3.58 -3.52
C GLY A 30 -10.13 4.60 -2.71
N GLN A 31 -10.43 4.79 -1.41
CA GLN A 31 -9.61 5.63 -0.54
C GLN A 31 -8.43 4.84 0.03
N LYS A 32 -7.25 5.45 0.05
CA LYS A 32 -6.05 4.85 0.66
C LYS A 32 -6.27 4.67 2.16
N THR A 33 -6.01 3.47 2.66
CA THR A 33 -6.10 3.13 4.09
C THR A 33 -4.71 2.98 4.70
N SER A 34 -3.78 2.35 3.99
CA SER A 34 -2.39 2.23 4.40
C SER A 34 -1.47 1.99 3.21
N GLY A 35 -0.17 2.14 3.43
CA GLY A 35 0.86 1.78 2.46
C GLY A 35 2.11 1.28 3.18
N GLN A 36 2.81 0.36 2.53
CA GLN A 36 4.12 -0.13 2.98
C GLN A 36 5.12 0.10 1.86
N TYR A 37 6.29 0.62 2.20
CA TYR A 37 7.35 0.93 1.25
C TYR A 37 8.65 0.33 1.72
N TRP A 38 9.39 -0.30 0.81
CA TRP A 38 10.68 -0.89 1.07
C TRP A 38 11.78 -0.10 0.38
N PHE A 39 12.80 0.22 1.14
CA PHE A 39 14.00 0.87 0.66
C PHE A 39 15.09 -0.18 0.57
N TRP A 40 15.74 -0.23 -0.58
CA TRP A 40 16.77 -1.21 -0.88
C TRP A 40 18.04 -0.50 -1.33
N LEU A 41 19.19 -1.09 -1.01
CA LEU A 41 20.46 -0.81 -1.65
C LEU A 41 20.86 -2.06 -2.42
N ASP A 42 20.81 -2.00 -3.75
CA ASP A 42 20.91 -3.18 -4.63
C ASP A 42 19.94 -4.28 -4.18
N ASN A 43 20.46 -5.39 -3.66
CA ASN A 43 19.68 -6.53 -3.17
C ASN A 43 19.51 -6.55 -1.65
N MET A 44 20.04 -5.57 -0.91
CA MET A 44 19.98 -5.49 0.55
C MET A 44 18.80 -4.62 1.02
N PRO A 45 17.90 -5.12 1.89
CA PRO A 45 16.84 -4.30 2.48
C PRO A 45 17.45 -3.32 3.48
N LEU A 46 17.17 -2.03 3.31
CA LEU A 46 17.71 -0.97 4.15
C LEU A 46 16.70 -0.52 5.21
N ALA A 47 15.44 -0.31 4.80
CA ALA A 47 14.39 0.16 5.67
C ALA A 47 13.01 -0.20 5.14
N GLN A 48 12.01 -0.14 6.02
CA GLN A 48 10.60 -0.21 5.67
C GLN A 48 9.85 0.96 6.30
N LEU A 49 8.99 1.61 5.52
CA LEU A 49 8.08 2.64 5.99
C LEU A 49 6.64 2.13 5.89
N THR A 50 5.93 2.15 7.01
CA THR A 50 4.48 1.94 7.03
C THR A 50 3.80 3.28 7.22
N ALA A 51 2.92 3.65 6.29
CA ALA A 51 2.08 4.84 6.36
C ALA A 51 0.63 4.42 6.57
N ASN A 52 -0.03 4.97 7.57
CA ASN A 52 -1.47 4.82 7.77
C ASN A 52 -2.14 6.12 7.32
N PHE A 53 -3.23 6.00 6.56
CA PHE A 53 -3.96 7.14 6.04
C PHE A 53 -5.31 7.20 6.74
N SER A 54 -5.62 8.36 7.33
CA SER A 54 -6.97 8.66 7.80
C SER A 54 -7.78 9.28 6.66
N SER A 55 -9.06 8.92 6.54
CA SER A 55 -9.99 9.52 5.58
C SER A 55 -10.19 11.04 5.77
N LEU A 56 -9.69 11.59 6.88
CA LEU A 56 -9.78 12.99 7.29
C LEU A 56 -8.49 13.79 7.05
N GLY A 57 -7.42 13.19 6.51
CA GLY A 57 -6.18 13.91 6.21
C GLY A 57 -5.51 14.55 7.43
N ARG A 58 -5.69 14.00 8.63
CA ARG A 58 -4.96 14.45 9.83
C ARG A 58 -3.83 13.48 10.15
N ARG A 59 -2.62 14.04 10.09
CA ARG A 59 -1.34 13.47 10.52
C ARG A 59 -1.32 13.23 12.02
#